data_AF-A0A537FW36-F1
#
_entry.id   AF-A0A537FW36-F1
#
_cell.length_a   1.000
_cell.length_b   1.000
_cell.length_c   1.000
_cell.angle_alpha   90.00
_cell.angle_beta   90.00
_cell.angle_gamma   90.00
#
_symmetry.space_group_name_H-M   'P 1'
#
loop_
_entity.id
_entity.type
_entity.pdbx_description
1 polymer ?
#
loop_
_entity_poly.entity_id
_entity_poly.type
_entity_poly.pdbx_seq_one_letter_code
_entity_poly.pdbx_strand_id
1 'polypeptide(L)'
;MPLKVKPFSPDEWPDVIYNGTRIFNENYWFPAYTIIVGLPGETTEDAVETVRLIDRMEHGLHKEIGNMAHFTVTPLSFVPLGVLKKSGFYNIDDQIDEARFWVIYRSWRHTVLELHTMPPTLIQLNPALKAIFTTLCWFGSKKILDGIKAWGRSRGFDADKSLRLN
;
A
#
# COMPACT_ATOMS: atom_id res chain seq x y z
N MET A 1 -23.25 8.29 -22.38
CA MET A 1 -22.08 9.18 -22.57
C MET A 1 -21.12 8.50 -23.54
N PRO A 2 -21.06 8.90 -24.82
CA PRO A 2 -20.29 8.20 -25.87
C PRO A 2 -18.77 8.33 -25.77
N LEU A 3 -18.24 9.08 -24.79
CA LEU A 3 -16.81 9.24 -24.51
C LEU A 3 -16.41 8.79 -23.09
N LYS A 4 -17.34 8.20 -22.34
CA LYS A 4 -17.00 7.61 -21.04
C LYS A 4 -16.39 6.26 -21.32
N VAL A 5 -15.14 6.07 -20.89
CA VAL A 5 -14.47 4.75 -20.89
C VAL A 5 -15.46 3.73 -20.34
N LYS A 6 -15.56 2.55 -20.98
CA LYS A 6 -16.42 1.47 -20.51
C LYS A 6 -16.20 1.33 -18.99
N PRO A 7 -17.27 1.35 -18.17
CA PRO A 7 -17.08 1.20 -16.73
C PRO A 7 -16.49 -0.19 -16.49
N PHE A 8 -15.32 -0.22 -15.85
CA PHE A 8 -14.77 -1.45 -15.31
C PHE A 8 -15.64 -1.92 -14.15
N SER A 9 -15.88 -3.23 -14.05
CA SER A 9 -16.51 -3.81 -12.87
C SER A 9 -15.54 -3.76 -11.69
N PRO A 10 -16.05 -3.88 -10.45
CA PRO A 10 -15.20 -4.08 -9.27
C PRO A 10 -14.24 -5.26 -9.41
N ASP A 11 -14.66 -6.35 -10.05
CA ASP A 11 -13.82 -7.54 -10.25
C ASP A 11 -12.65 -7.30 -11.22
N GLU A 12 -12.79 -6.36 -12.15
CA GLU A 12 -11.72 -5.98 -13.09
C GLU A 12 -10.66 -5.07 -12.42
N TRP A 13 -10.94 -4.55 -11.23
CA TRP A 13 -10.13 -3.51 -10.61
C TRP A 13 -8.67 -3.91 -10.33
N PRO A 14 -8.37 -5.14 -9.85
CA PRO A 14 -6.99 -5.61 -9.72
C PRO A 14 -6.18 -5.52 -11.02
N ASP A 15 -6.80 -5.89 -12.15
CA ASP A 15 -6.14 -5.86 -13.46
C ASP A 15 -6.01 -4.44 -14.01
N VAL A 16 -6.99 -3.57 -13.75
CA VAL A 16 -6.90 -2.16 -14.14
C VAL A 16 -5.75 -1.47 -13.43
N ILE A 17 -5.62 -1.67 -12.12
CA ILE A 17 -4.53 -1.08 -11.33
C ILE A 17 -3.18 -1.66 -11.75
N TYR A 18 -3.08 -2.98 -11.92
CA TYR A 18 -1.83 -3.64 -12.32
C TYR A 18 -1.35 -3.14 -13.70
N ASN A 19 -2.21 -3.20 -14.72
CA ASN A 19 -1.87 -2.77 -16.07
C ASN A 19 -1.63 -1.25 -16.16
N GLY A 20 -2.41 -0.46 -15.44
CA GLY A 20 -2.22 0.99 -15.35
C GLY A 20 -0.86 1.33 -14.75
N THR A 21 -0.48 0.67 -13.65
CA THR A 21 0.83 0.86 -13.01
C THR A 21 1.96 0.51 -13.98
N ARG A 22 1.86 -0.63 -14.67
CA ARG A 22 2.84 -1.05 -15.68
C ARG A 22 3.02 0.02 -16.76
N ILE A 23 1.92 0.50 -17.35
CA ILE A 23 1.96 1.54 -18.39
C ILE A 23 2.58 2.83 -17.85
N PHE A 24 2.24 3.24 -16.64
CA PHE A 24 2.86 4.40 -16.00
C PHE A 24 4.37 4.23 -15.84
N ASN A 25 4.81 3.11 -15.29
CA ASN A 25 6.23 2.82 -15.07
C ASN A 25 7.03 2.74 -16.39
N GLU A 26 6.49 2.11 -17.43
CA GLU A 26 7.09 2.07 -18.78
C GLU A 26 7.27 3.48 -19.38
N ASN A 27 6.48 4.45 -18.91
CA ASN A 27 6.54 5.86 -19.30
C ASN A 27 7.19 6.75 -18.23
N TYR A 28 7.98 6.17 -17.32
CA TYR A 28 8.73 6.88 -16.28
C TYR A 28 7.88 7.62 -15.23
N TRP A 29 6.62 7.24 -15.08
CA TRP A 29 5.75 7.71 -14.00
C TRP A 29 5.86 6.78 -12.80
N PHE A 30 5.82 7.38 -11.60
CA PHE A 30 5.81 6.68 -10.31
C PHE A 30 4.43 6.91 -9.64
N PRO A 31 3.49 5.96 -9.78
CA PRO A 31 2.17 6.08 -9.15
C PRO A 31 2.24 6.08 -7.62
N ALA A 32 1.42 6.94 -7.01
CA ALA A 32 1.21 6.98 -5.57
C ALA A 32 -0.24 6.66 -5.25
N TYR A 33 -0.47 5.49 -4.68
CA TYR A 33 -1.79 5.01 -4.29
C TYR A 33 -2.11 5.38 -2.85
N THR A 34 -3.37 5.71 -2.63
CA THR A 34 -3.97 5.81 -1.30
C THR A 34 -5.02 4.73 -1.19
N ILE A 35 -4.96 3.93 -0.13
CA ILE A 35 -5.95 2.90 0.16
C ILE A 35 -6.71 3.22 1.43
N ILE A 36 -8.02 3.03 1.42
CA ILE A 36 -8.89 3.32 2.55
C ILE A 36 -9.32 2.00 3.17
N VAL A 37 -9.11 1.88 4.48
CA VAL A 37 -9.53 0.73 5.30
C VAL A 37 -10.72 1.13 6.16
N GLY A 38 -11.68 0.24 6.33
CA GLY A 38 -12.86 0.47 7.18
C GLY A 38 -14.04 1.09 6.44
N LEU A 39 -14.15 0.86 5.12
CA LEU A 39 -15.30 1.33 4.35
C LEU A 39 -16.60 0.63 4.84
N PRO A 40 -17.76 1.33 4.83
CA PRO A 40 -19.03 0.70 5.16
C PRO A 40 -19.33 -0.48 4.24
N GLY A 41 -19.50 -1.67 4.81
CA GLY A 41 -19.77 -2.90 4.06
C GLY A 41 -18.52 -3.66 3.57
N GLU A 42 -17.31 -3.16 3.86
CA GLU A 42 -16.07 -3.87 3.56
C GLU A 42 -16.02 -5.21 4.31
N THR A 43 -15.71 -6.28 3.57
CA THR A 43 -15.58 -7.63 4.10
C THR A 43 -14.13 -7.96 4.44
N THR A 44 -13.91 -9.05 5.17
CA THR A 44 -12.56 -9.59 5.41
C THR A 44 -11.89 -10.01 4.10
N GLU A 45 -12.65 -10.55 3.14
CA GLU A 45 -12.09 -10.96 1.85
C GLU A 45 -11.61 -9.75 1.04
N ASP A 46 -12.36 -8.64 1.03
CA ASP A 46 -11.96 -7.41 0.33
C ASP A 46 -10.58 -6.91 0.80
N ALA A 47 -10.32 -6.99 2.12
CA ALA A 47 -9.05 -6.65 2.72
C ALA A 47 -7.93 -7.65 2.35
N VAL A 48 -8.25 -8.94 2.26
CA VAL A 48 -7.30 -9.98 1.82
C VAL A 48 -6.98 -9.83 0.33
N GLU A 49 -7.96 -9.58 -0.53
CA GLU A 49 -7.77 -9.31 -1.96
C GLU A 49 -6.90 -8.08 -2.20
N THR A 50 -7.09 -7.04 -1.39
CA THR A 50 -6.21 -5.87 -1.36
C THR A 50 -4.77 -6.25 -1.06
N VAL A 51 -4.54 -7.09 -0.04
CA VAL A 51 -3.18 -7.56 0.29
C VAL A 51 -2.58 -8.36 -0.86
N ARG A 52 -3.37 -9.27 -1.47
CA ARG A 52 -2.96 -10.05 -2.64
C ARG A 52 -2.63 -9.15 -3.84
N LEU A 53 -3.37 -8.07 -4.04
CA LEU A 53 -3.08 -7.10 -5.10
C LEU A 53 -1.75 -6.39 -4.87
N ILE A 54 -1.48 -5.90 -3.66
CA ILE A 54 -0.19 -5.28 -3.32
C ILE A 54 0.96 -6.29 -3.57
N ASP A 55 0.78 -7.54 -3.15
CA ASP A 55 1.78 -8.59 -3.37
C ASP A 55 1.98 -8.93 -4.85
N ARG A 56 0.87 -9.06 -5.61
CA ARG A 56 0.89 -9.27 -7.06
C ARG A 56 1.60 -8.12 -7.76
N MET A 57 1.36 -6.87 -7.36
CA MET A 57 2.04 -5.72 -7.96
C MET A 57 3.53 -5.71 -7.62
N GLU A 58 3.91 -5.94 -6.35
CA GLU A 58 5.31 -5.98 -5.91
C GLU A 58 6.14 -7.00 -6.70
N HIS A 59 5.64 -8.23 -6.84
CA HIS A 59 6.36 -9.31 -7.51
C HIS A 59 6.13 -9.36 -9.02
N GLY A 60 4.89 -9.17 -9.46
CA GLY A 60 4.47 -9.30 -10.86
C GLY A 60 5.05 -8.18 -11.73
N LEU A 61 4.94 -6.92 -11.29
CA LEU A 61 5.49 -5.80 -12.06
C LEU A 61 7.01 -5.93 -12.15
N HIS A 62 7.69 -6.26 -11.05
CA HIS A 62 9.13 -6.47 -11.07
C HIS A 62 9.55 -7.59 -12.03
N LYS A 63 8.77 -8.67 -12.11
CA LYS A 63 9.01 -9.77 -13.06
C LYS A 63 8.83 -9.33 -14.52
N GLU A 64 7.88 -8.46 -14.81
CA GLU A 64 7.55 -8.03 -16.17
C GLU A 64 8.44 -6.88 -16.68
N ILE A 65 8.68 -5.86 -15.86
CA ILE A 65 9.36 -4.61 -16.25
C ILE A 65 10.62 -4.31 -15.43
N GLY A 66 11.05 -5.24 -14.57
CA GLY A 66 12.32 -5.17 -13.85
C GLY A 66 12.42 -3.98 -12.91
N ASN A 67 13.55 -3.28 -12.98
CA ASN A 67 13.86 -2.13 -12.12
C ASN A 67 13.02 -0.88 -12.43
N MET A 68 12.11 -0.93 -13.41
CA MET A 68 11.16 0.16 -13.65
C MET A 68 9.91 0.04 -12.77
N ALA A 69 9.68 -1.12 -12.14
CA ALA A 69 8.53 -1.37 -11.29
C ALA A 69 8.61 -0.55 -10.00
N HIS A 70 7.77 0.48 -9.90
CA HIS A 70 7.73 1.41 -8.78
C HIS A 70 6.32 1.90 -8.52
N PHE A 71 5.82 1.74 -7.28
CA PHE A 71 4.55 2.32 -6.84
C PHE A 71 4.55 2.50 -5.32
N THR A 72 3.83 3.49 -4.79
CA THR A 72 3.67 3.61 -3.32
C THR A 72 2.24 3.33 -2.93
N VAL A 73 2.04 2.85 -1.70
CA VAL A 73 0.70 2.59 -1.16
C VAL A 73 0.64 3.14 0.25
N THR A 74 -0.19 4.16 0.45
CA THR A 74 -0.42 4.79 1.75
C THR A 74 -1.79 4.38 2.29
N PRO A 75 -1.86 3.69 3.44
CA PRO A 75 -3.13 3.31 4.05
C PRO A 75 -3.70 4.47 4.87
N LEU A 76 -5.00 4.71 4.73
CA LEU A 76 -5.78 5.66 5.52
C LEU A 76 -7.00 4.97 6.15
N SER A 77 -7.46 5.49 7.28
CA SER A 77 -8.77 5.13 7.84
C SER A 77 -9.90 5.80 7.07
N PHE A 78 -11.05 5.12 6.99
CA PHE A 78 -12.27 5.73 6.50
C PHE A 78 -12.73 6.91 7.38
N VAL A 79 -12.92 8.07 6.76
CA VAL A 79 -13.52 9.26 7.37
C VAL A 79 -14.89 9.51 6.73
N PRO A 80 -16.01 9.47 7.48
CA PRO A 80 -17.35 9.65 6.94
C PRO A 80 -17.55 11.05 6.36
N LEU A 81 -17.81 11.13 5.05
CA LEU A 81 -18.04 12.38 4.33
C LEU A 81 -19.19 12.23 3.31
N GLY A 82 -19.74 13.37 2.87
CA GLY A 82 -20.78 13.42 1.82
C GLY A 82 -22.00 12.54 2.11
N VAL A 83 -22.33 11.65 1.17
CA VAL A 83 -23.45 10.70 1.26
C VAL A 83 -23.27 9.63 2.34
N LEU A 84 -22.03 9.41 2.82
CA LEU A 84 -21.71 8.42 3.86
C LEU A 84 -21.60 9.04 5.26
N LYS A 85 -22.05 10.29 5.46
CA LYS A 85 -22.02 10.95 6.79
C LYS A 85 -22.76 10.17 7.89
N LYS A 86 -23.74 9.35 7.52
CA LYS A 86 -24.54 8.57 8.47
C LYS A 86 -23.96 7.18 8.78
N SER A 87 -22.86 6.79 8.13
CA SER A 87 -22.33 5.43 8.16
C SER A 87 -21.53 5.07 9.42
N GLY A 88 -21.39 5.99 10.38
CA GLY A 88 -20.53 5.82 11.56
C GLY A 88 -19.04 6.03 11.23
N PHE A 89 -18.27 6.56 12.19
CA PHE A 89 -16.83 6.75 12.04
C PHE A 89 -16.08 5.42 12.23
N TYR A 90 -15.10 5.15 11.37
CA TYR A 90 -14.22 4.00 11.53
C TYR A 90 -13.09 4.33 12.50
N ASN A 91 -13.23 3.88 13.76
CA ASN A 91 -12.13 3.98 14.71
C ASN A 91 -11.21 2.76 14.55
N ILE A 92 -10.01 2.98 14.02
CA ILE A 92 -8.98 1.95 13.89
C ILE A 92 -8.75 1.24 15.22
N ASP A 93 -8.76 1.96 16.34
CA ASP A 93 -8.44 1.35 17.62
C ASP A 93 -9.52 0.38 18.11
N ASP A 94 -10.77 0.52 17.68
CA ASP A 94 -11.87 -0.31 18.20
C ASP A 94 -12.38 -1.33 17.18
N GLN A 95 -12.22 -1.06 15.87
CA GLN A 95 -12.93 -1.79 14.80
C GLN A 95 -12.00 -2.57 13.88
N ILE A 96 -10.68 -2.50 14.07
CA ILE A 96 -9.72 -3.22 13.25
C ILE A 96 -9.73 -4.73 13.52
N ASP A 97 -9.65 -5.51 12.44
CA ASP A 97 -9.40 -6.94 12.46
C ASP A 97 -8.04 -7.29 11.83
N GLU A 98 -7.69 -8.57 11.86
CA GLU A 98 -6.39 -9.06 11.39
C GLU A 98 -6.18 -8.78 9.88
N ALA A 99 -7.24 -8.89 9.06
CA ALA A 99 -7.13 -8.68 7.61
C ALA A 99 -6.90 -7.21 7.24
N ARG A 100 -7.62 -6.29 7.88
CA ARG A 100 -7.43 -4.84 7.72
C ARG A 100 -6.09 -4.38 8.25
N PHE A 101 -5.63 -4.98 9.34
CA PHE A 101 -4.26 -4.80 9.83
C PHE A 101 -3.22 -5.22 8.78
N TRP A 102 -3.43 -6.34 8.08
CA TRP A 102 -2.53 -6.76 7.02
C TRP A 102 -2.44 -5.75 5.88
N VAL A 103 -3.55 -5.12 5.49
CA VAL A 103 -3.52 -4.02 4.49
C VAL A 103 -2.57 -2.92 4.96
N ILE A 104 -2.75 -2.42 6.17
CA ILE A 104 -1.91 -1.36 6.75
C ILE A 104 -0.44 -1.79 6.76
N TYR A 105 -0.15 -2.99 7.30
CA TYR A 105 1.21 -3.49 7.40
C TYR A 105 1.87 -3.67 6.03
N ARG A 106 1.16 -4.26 5.05
CA ARG A 106 1.68 -4.50 3.70
C ARG A 106 1.92 -3.19 2.95
N SER A 107 1.03 -2.21 3.08
CA SER A 107 1.21 -0.88 2.48
C SER A 107 2.46 -0.16 3.02
N TRP A 108 2.65 -0.15 4.35
CA TRP A 108 3.85 0.44 4.96
C TRP A 108 5.12 -0.35 4.62
N ARG A 109 5.06 -1.68 4.65
CA ARG A 109 6.18 -2.56 4.28
C ARG A 109 6.63 -2.30 2.84
N HIS A 110 5.68 -2.16 1.92
CA HIS A 110 5.97 -1.87 0.53
C HIS A 110 6.54 -0.46 0.35
N THR A 111 5.96 0.55 1.00
CA THR A 111 6.50 1.93 0.97
C THR A 111 7.93 2.00 1.51
N VAL A 112 8.24 1.20 2.54
CA VAL A 112 9.62 1.06 3.05
C VAL A 112 10.52 0.35 2.04
N LEU A 113 10.04 -0.68 1.36
CA LEU A 113 10.79 -1.34 0.29
C LEU A 113 11.18 -0.34 -0.81
N GLU A 114 10.22 0.45 -1.30
CA GLU A 114 10.45 1.49 -2.30
C GLU A 114 11.46 2.54 -1.85
N LEU A 115 11.37 2.99 -0.58
CA LEU A 115 12.35 3.92 -0.02
C LEU A 115 13.79 3.38 -0.09
N HIS A 116 13.97 2.06 0.01
CA HIS A 116 15.28 1.40 -0.06
C HIS A 116 15.73 1.05 -1.49
N THR A 117 14.79 0.85 -2.41
CA THR A 117 15.08 0.51 -3.82
C THR A 117 15.18 1.74 -4.72
N MET A 118 14.65 2.89 -4.29
CA MET A 118 14.67 4.13 -5.05
C MET A 118 16.09 4.50 -5.51
N PRO A 119 16.27 4.86 -6.80
CA PRO A 119 17.54 5.32 -7.31
C PRO A 119 18.10 6.48 -6.47
N PRO A 120 19.36 6.43 -6.02
CA PRO A 120 19.96 7.51 -5.24
C PRO A 120 20.04 8.85 -5.98
N THR A 121 19.76 8.86 -7.29
CA THR A 121 19.68 10.03 -8.16
C THR A 121 18.43 10.87 -7.94
N LEU A 122 17.35 10.29 -7.37
CA LEU A 122 16.14 11.02 -7.01
C LEU A 122 16.35 11.95 -5.80
N ILE A 123 17.38 11.68 -5.00
CA ILE A 123 17.74 12.46 -3.81
C ILE A 123 18.93 13.36 -4.15
N GLN A 124 18.65 14.61 -4.51
CA GLN A 124 19.67 15.64 -4.79
C GLN A 124 20.17 16.29 -3.49
N LEU A 125 20.80 15.49 -2.63
CA LEU A 125 21.46 15.97 -1.40
C LEU A 125 22.99 15.95 -1.56
N ASN A 126 23.68 16.84 -0.84
CA ASN A 126 25.13 16.76 -0.75
C ASN A 126 25.56 15.43 -0.07
N PRO A 127 26.81 14.94 -0.28
CA PRO A 127 27.21 13.61 0.19
C PRO A 127 27.03 13.37 1.70
N ALA A 128 27.25 14.40 2.52
CA ALA A 128 27.10 14.30 3.97
C ALA A 128 25.62 14.18 4.39
N LEU A 129 24.76 15.04 3.86
CA LEU A 129 23.31 15.00 4.10
C LEU A 129 22.68 13.73 3.54
N LYS A 130 23.17 13.25 2.39
CA LYS A 130 22.74 11.97 1.82
C LYS A 130 23.07 10.81 2.75
N ALA A 131 24.28 10.77 3.31
CA ALA A 131 24.67 9.73 4.28
C ALA A 131 23.80 9.78 5.55
N ILE A 132 23.53 10.98 6.07
CA ILE A 132 22.64 11.17 7.23
C ILE A 132 21.21 10.72 6.90
N PHE A 133 20.67 11.17 5.77
CA PHE A 133 19.32 10.82 5.31
C PHE A 133 19.16 9.31 5.13
N THR A 134 20.07 8.65 4.40
CA THR A 134 20.03 7.21 4.19
C THR A 134 20.08 6.45 5.52
N THR A 135 20.91 6.90 6.46
CA THR A 135 20.99 6.30 7.80
C THR A 135 19.66 6.44 8.55
N LEU A 136 19.07 7.64 8.56
CA LEU A 136 17.77 7.90 9.19
C LEU A 136 16.65 7.09 8.55
N CYS A 137 16.62 7.01 7.22
CA CYS A 137 15.65 6.19 6.48
C CYS A 137 15.79 4.71 6.86
N TRP A 138 17.01 4.17 6.93
CA TRP A 138 17.24 2.78 7.30
C TRP A 138 16.77 2.43 8.70
N PHE A 139 17.18 3.22 9.71
CA PHE A 139 16.76 2.97 11.08
C PHE A 139 15.28 3.30 11.31
N GLY A 140 14.81 4.43 10.79
CA GLY A 140 13.45 4.91 10.95
C GLY A 140 12.42 3.97 10.31
N SER A 141 12.67 3.54 9.07
CA SER A 141 11.76 2.62 8.37
C SER A 141 11.62 1.28 9.08
N LYS A 142 12.73 0.71 9.57
CA LYS A 142 12.70 -0.52 10.38
C LYS A 142 11.90 -0.34 11.66
N LYS A 143 12.10 0.77 12.38
CA LYS A 143 11.36 1.08 13.61
C LYS A 143 9.86 1.27 13.37
N ILE A 144 9.46 1.84 12.23
CA ILE A 144 8.05 1.95 11.85
C ILE A 144 7.45 0.55 11.70
N LEU A 145 8.08 -0.33 10.92
CA LEU A 145 7.57 -1.69 10.73
C LEU A 145 7.55 -2.51 12.01
N ASP A 146 8.61 -2.41 12.83
CA ASP A 146 8.67 -3.07 14.14
C ASP A 146 7.56 -2.57 15.07
N GLY A 147 7.27 -1.26 15.05
CA GLY A 147 6.19 -0.64 15.81
C GLY A 147 4.81 -1.15 15.36
N ILE A 148 4.56 -1.20 14.05
CA ILE A 148 3.31 -1.75 13.48
C ILE A 148 3.16 -3.24 13.86
N LYS A 149 4.23 -4.04 13.77
CA LYS A 149 4.21 -5.44 14.20
C LYS A 149 3.92 -5.60 15.68
N ALA A 150 4.55 -4.78 16.53
CA ALA A 150 4.34 -4.82 17.98
C ALA A 150 2.88 -4.46 18.34
N TRP A 151 2.32 -3.46 17.66
CA TRP A 151 0.91 -3.10 17.81
C TRP A 151 -0.03 -4.21 17.33
N GLY A 152 0.25 -4.85 16.18
CA GLY A 152 -0.50 -6.03 15.75
C GLY A 152 -0.48 -7.15 16.79
N ARG A 153 0.69 -7.46 17.34
CA ARG A 153 0.84 -8.50 18.37
C ARG A 153 0.05 -8.19 19.65
N SER A 154 -0.01 -6.93 20.09
CA SER A 154 -0.80 -6.55 21.26
C SER A 154 -2.32 -6.71 21.03
N ARG A 155 -2.75 -6.77 19.78
CA ARG A 155 -4.13 -7.08 19.35
C ARG A 155 -4.37 -8.55 19.02
N GLY A 156 -3.34 -9.40 19.12
CA GLY A 156 -3.42 -10.82 18.74
C GLY A 156 -3.29 -11.09 17.23
N PHE A 157 -2.88 -10.10 16.45
CA PHE A 157 -2.67 -10.21 15.00
C PHE A 157 -1.23 -10.59 14.66
N ASP A 158 -1.07 -11.37 13.59
CA ASP A 158 0.24 -11.75 13.07
C ASP A 158 0.50 -11.12 11.70
N ALA A 159 1.41 -10.15 11.68
CA ALA A 159 1.80 -9.46 10.45
C ALA A 159 2.46 -10.39 9.42
N ASP A 160 3.19 -11.42 9.87
CA ASP A 160 3.97 -12.27 8.98
C ASP A 160 3.07 -13.28 8.23
N LYS A 161 1.84 -13.53 8.71
CA LYS A 161 0.82 -14.28 7.95
C LYS A 161 0.45 -13.58 6.63
N SER A 162 0.46 -12.25 6.59
CA SER A 162 0.16 -11.47 5.37
C SER A 162 1.15 -11.71 4.21
N LEU A 163 2.30 -12.32 4.50
CA LEU A 163 3.32 -12.66 3.51
C LEU A 163 3.12 -14.05 2.89
N ARG A 164 2.14 -14.81 3.38
CA ARG A 164 1.89 -16.22 3.03
C ARG A 164 0.46 -16.46 2.56
N LEU A 165 -0.25 -15.39 2.22
CA LEU A 165 -1.59 -15.46 1.66
C LEU A 165 -1.48 -15.93 0.22
N ASN A 166 -1.72 -17.23 0.00
CA ASN A 166 -1.81 -17.81 -1.34
C ASN A 166 -3.15 -17.44 -2.00
#